data_AF-A0A7X6Z449-F1
#
_entry.id   AF-A0A7X6Z449-F1
#
_cell.length_a   1.000
_cell.length_b   1.000
_cell.length_c   1.000
_cell.angle_alpha   90.00
_cell.angle_beta   90.00
_cell.angle_gamma   90.00
#
_symmetry.space_group_name_H-M   'P 1'
#
loop_
_entity.id
_entity.type
_entity.pdbx_description
1 polymer ?
#
loop_
_entity_poly.entity_id
_entity_poly.type
_entity_poly.pdbx_seq_one_letter_code
_entity_poly.pdbx_strand_id
1 'polypeptide(L)'
;GEVLPDYETCIAISSKGALKEMRVSALFAVLFPVISGFIFGPLFVAGLLIGSTLSAIMLALFTGNAGGAWDNAKKFIEVGGVEGLSRESEEHKHAIVGDTVCDPLKDTVGPSLDILIKIMSVVSLVMGAVFARFNLLGWIQSLLS
;
A
#
# COMPACT_ATOMS: atom_id res chain seq x y z
N GLY A 1 37.16 8.12 9.38
CA GLY A 1 36.15 7.66 10.33
C GLY A 1 36.84 6.80 11.35
N GLU A 2 37.00 7.29 12.58
CA GLU A 2 37.75 6.62 13.66
C GLU A 2 36.82 5.99 14.71
N VAL A 3 35.53 6.36 14.70
CA VAL A 3 34.49 5.87 15.62
C VAL A 3 33.47 5.08 14.82
N LEU A 4 33.10 3.90 15.33
CA LEU A 4 32.05 3.08 14.74
C LEU A 4 30.68 3.74 14.96
N PRO A 5 29.83 3.84 13.92
CA PRO A 5 28.48 4.36 14.08
C PRO A 5 27.58 3.37 14.83
N ASP A 6 26.58 3.90 15.52
CA ASP A 6 25.59 3.11 16.24
C ASP A 6 24.48 2.61 15.30
N TYR A 7 24.66 1.39 14.79
CA TYR A 7 23.67 0.72 13.94
C TYR A 7 22.48 0.17 14.72
N GLU A 8 22.65 -0.14 16.01
CA GLU A 8 21.62 -0.80 16.83
C GLU A 8 20.41 0.12 17.02
N THR A 9 20.66 1.41 17.29
CA THR A 9 19.60 2.40 17.41
C THR A 9 18.78 2.54 16.13
N CYS A 10 19.43 2.58 14.95
CA CYS A 10 18.74 2.65 13.66
C CYS A 10 17.86 1.42 13.38
N ILE A 11 18.34 0.23 13.73
CA ILE A 11 17.57 -1.02 13.59
C ILE A 11 16.37 -1.03 14.55
N ALA A 12 16.56 -0.59 15.79
CA ALA A 12 15.49 -0.57 16.79
C ALA A 12 14.35 0.38 16.39
N ILE A 13 14.68 1.56 15.86
CA ILE A 13 13.69 2.56 15.43
C ILE A 13 12.86 2.01 14.26
N SER A 14 13.51 1.52 13.20
CA SER A 14 12.82 1.00 12.02
C SER A 14 11.96 -0.23 12.34
N SER A 15 12.48 -1.16 13.14
CA SER A 15 11.76 -2.38 13.54
C SER A 15 10.50 -2.07 14.37
N LYS A 16 10.64 -1.19 15.37
CA LYS A 16 9.51 -0.81 16.23
C LYS A 16 8.42 -0.06 15.44
N GLY A 17 8.83 0.82 14.52
CA GLY A 17 7.91 1.53 13.63
C GLY A 17 7.13 0.57 12.73
N ALA A 18 7.85 -0.32 12.03
CA ALA A 18 7.25 -1.30 11.11
C ALA A 18 6.21 -2.18 11.81
N LEU A 19 6.54 -2.77 12.97
CA LEU A 19 5.63 -3.65 13.71
C LEU A 19 4.37 -2.92 14.20
N LYS A 20 4.47 -1.64 14.55
CA LYS A 20 3.35 -0.85 15.03
C LYS A 20 2.37 -0.53 13.89
N GLU A 21 2.89 -0.04 12.76
CA GLU A 21 2.06 0.44 11.65
C GLU A 21 1.46 -0.71 10.81
N MET A 22 2.17 -1.82 10.65
CA MET A 22 1.66 -2.99 9.90
C MET A 22 0.36 -3.56 10.47
N ARG A 23 0.18 -3.48 11.80
CA ARG A 23 -1.02 -4.00 12.48
C ARG A 23 -2.30 -3.34 11.98
N VAL A 24 -2.27 -2.02 11.79
CA VAL A 24 -3.45 -1.24 11.41
C VAL A 24 -3.92 -1.63 10.01
N SER A 25 -2.98 -1.68 9.06
CA SER A 25 -3.29 -2.07 7.67
C SER A 25 -3.83 -3.48 7.57
N ALA A 26 -3.23 -4.45 8.29
CA ALA A 26 -3.68 -5.84 8.29
C ALA A 26 -5.10 -5.99 8.88
N LEU A 27 -5.39 -5.31 10.00
CA LEU A 27 -6.72 -5.32 10.60
C LEU A 27 -7.76 -4.71 9.66
N PHE A 28 -7.42 -3.61 9.00
CA PHE A 28 -8.32 -2.95 8.06
C PHE A 28 -8.71 -3.87 6.89
N ALA A 29 -7.74 -4.58 6.32
CA ALA A 29 -7.94 -5.53 5.21
C ALA A 29 -8.97 -6.62 5.52
N VAL A 30 -9.11 -7.01 6.79
CA VAL A 30 -10.01 -8.08 7.23
C VAL A 30 -11.33 -7.51 7.75
N LEU A 31 -11.27 -6.50 8.62
CA LEU A 31 -12.45 -5.98 9.29
C LEU A 31 -13.37 -5.22 8.34
N PHE A 32 -12.82 -4.49 7.38
CA PHE A 32 -13.62 -3.66 6.48
C PHE A 32 -14.61 -4.48 5.61
N PRO A 33 -14.19 -5.54 4.88
CA PRO A 33 -15.14 -6.39 4.15
C PRO A 33 -16.11 -7.14 5.07
N VAL A 34 -15.69 -7.53 6.29
CA VAL A 34 -16.56 -8.21 7.25
C VAL A 34 -17.67 -7.29 7.76
N ILE A 35 -17.31 -6.11 8.23
CA ILE A 35 -18.26 -5.12 8.75
C ILE A 35 -19.21 -4.66 7.64
N SER A 36 -18.68 -4.32 6.47
CA SER A 36 -19.52 -3.91 5.34
C SER A 36 -20.45 -5.02 4.84
N GLY A 37 -19.99 -6.29 4.86
CA GLY A 37 -20.82 -7.45 4.53
C GLY A 37 -21.98 -7.65 5.49
N PHE A 38 -21.75 -7.55 6.80
CA PHE A 38 -22.82 -7.67 7.80
C PHE A 38 -23.80 -6.49 7.79
N ILE A 39 -23.35 -5.28 7.44
CA ILE A 39 -24.22 -4.11 7.40
C ILE A 39 -25.02 -4.04 6.09
N PHE A 40 -24.34 -4.13 4.94
CA PHE A 40 -24.91 -3.80 3.62
C PHE A 40 -25.17 -5.03 2.74
N GLY A 41 -24.66 -6.20 3.11
CA GLY A 41 -24.86 -7.44 2.37
C GLY A 41 -23.86 -7.69 1.23
N PRO A 42 -24.02 -8.82 0.51
CA PRO A 42 -23.01 -9.32 -0.43
C PRO A 42 -22.86 -8.48 -1.70
N LEU A 43 -23.93 -7.84 -2.20
CA LEU A 43 -23.83 -6.98 -3.39
C LEU A 43 -22.96 -5.75 -3.13
N PHE A 44 -23.06 -5.17 -1.92
CA PHE A 44 -22.21 -4.04 -1.54
C PHE A 44 -20.75 -4.46 -1.48
N VAL A 45 -20.45 -5.62 -0.87
CA VAL A 45 -19.09 -6.16 -0.82
C VAL A 45 -18.54 -6.43 -2.23
N ALA A 46 -19.36 -6.94 -3.15
CA ALA A 46 -18.96 -7.11 -4.55
C ALA A 46 -18.59 -5.76 -5.21
N GLY A 47 -19.41 -4.73 -5.02
CA GLY A 47 -19.12 -3.37 -5.50
C GLY A 47 -17.85 -2.79 -4.88
N LEU A 48 -17.65 -3.00 -3.57
CA LEU A 48 -16.44 -2.61 -2.85
C LEU A 48 -15.18 -3.26 -3.45
N LEU A 49 -15.22 -4.57 -3.71
CA LEU A 49 -14.09 -5.29 -4.31
C LEU A 49 -13.79 -4.79 -5.73
N ILE A 50 -14.80 -4.55 -6.55
CA ILE A 50 -14.61 -4.02 -7.91
C ILE A 50 -13.97 -2.62 -7.83
N GLY A 51 -14.55 -1.72 -7.03
CA GLY A 51 -14.06 -0.35 -6.90
C GLY A 51 -12.63 -0.29 -6.35
N SER A 52 -12.36 -1.02 -5.26
CA SER A 52 -11.02 -1.07 -4.66
C SER A 52 -9.98 -1.65 -5.62
N THR A 53 -10.33 -2.71 -6.38
CA THR A 53 -9.45 -3.31 -7.37
C THR A 53 -9.06 -2.32 -8.47
N LEU A 54 -10.04 -1.62 -9.05
CA LEU A 54 -9.79 -0.65 -10.11
C LEU A 54 -8.93 0.52 -9.62
N SER A 55 -9.22 1.06 -8.43
CA SER A 55 -8.43 2.16 -7.86
C SER A 55 -7.00 1.74 -7.52
N ALA A 56 -6.82 0.56 -6.92
CA ALA A 56 -5.51 0.12 -6.48
C ALA A 56 -4.59 -0.25 -7.64
N ILE A 57 -5.10 -0.87 -8.72
CA ILE A 57 -4.26 -1.18 -9.89
C ILE A 57 -3.65 0.09 -10.47
N MET A 58 -4.44 1.16 -10.59
CA MET A 58 -3.94 2.45 -11.09
C MET A 58 -2.87 3.03 -10.18
N LEU A 59 -3.09 2.99 -8.86
CA LEU A 59 -2.12 3.49 -7.87
C LEU A 59 -0.87 2.63 -7.80
N ALA A 60 -0.98 1.30 -7.85
CA ALA A 60 0.15 0.38 -7.80
C ALA A 60 1.06 0.55 -9.02
N LEU A 61 0.47 0.69 -10.21
CA LEU A 61 1.23 0.98 -11.43
C LEU A 61 1.91 2.35 -11.36
N PHE A 62 1.19 3.39 -10.93
CA PHE A 62 1.74 4.73 -10.80
C PHE A 62 2.92 4.77 -9.82
N THR A 63 2.72 4.25 -8.60
CA THR A 63 3.73 4.29 -7.53
C THR A 63 4.97 3.46 -7.86
N GLY A 64 4.78 2.26 -8.43
CA GLY A 64 5.89 1.42 -8.88
C GLY A 64 6.70 2.07 -10.00
N ASN A 65 6.03 2.60 -11.03
CA ASN A 65 6.71 3.22 -12.16
C ASN A 65 7.37 4.55 -11.78
N ALA A 66 6.67 5.42 -11.03
CA ALA A 66 7.22 6.71 -10.62
C ALA A 66 8.44 6.54 -9.71
N GLY A 67 8.38 5.63 -8.72
CA GLY A 67 9.53 5.39 -7.86
C GLY A 67 10.68 4.67 -8.54
N GLY A 68 10.39 3.72 -9.44
CA GLY A 68 11.42 3.11 -10.26
C GLY A 68 12.10 4.12 -11.19
N ALA A 69 11.35 5.05 -11.77
CA ALA A 69 11.88 6.11 -12.61
C ALA A 69 12.80 7.07 -11.84
N TRP A 70 12.40 7.50 -10.63
CA TRP A 70 13.21 8.38 -9.79
C TRP A 70 14.50 7.72 -9.30
N ASP A 71 14.44 6.47 -8.83
CA ASP A 71 15.65 5.72 -8.44
C ASP A 71 16.61 5.52 -9.61
N ASN A 72 16.07 5.16 -10.78
CA ASN A 72 16.87 4.99 -11.99
C ASN A 72 17.46 6.30 -12.49
N ALA A 73 16.73 7.42 -12.41
CA ALA A 73 17.25 8.75 -12.76
C ALA A 73 18.42 9.15 -11.86
N LYS A 74 18.28 8.95 -10.54
CA LYS A 74 19.37 9.17 -9.57
C LYS A 74 20.59 8.30 -9.91
N LYS A 75 20.38 6.98 -10.07
CA LYS A 75 21.45 6.03 -10.43
C LYS A 75 22.12 6.37 -11.76
N PHE A 76 21.36 6.85 -12.75
CA PHE A 76 21.90 7.23 -14.05
C PHE A 76 22.88 8.40 -13.95
N ILE A 77 22.61 9.39 -13.09
CA ILE A 77 23.55 10.47 -12.79
C ILE A 77 24.77 9.93 -12.01
N GLU A 78 24.56 9.05 -11.03
CA GLU A 78 25.64 8.47 -10.23
C GLU A 78 26.68 7.68 -11.04
N VAL A 79 26.26 7.05 -12.15
CA VAL A 79 27.15 6.29 -13.06
C VAL A 79 27.72 7.15 -14.19
N GLY A 80 27.45 8.46 -14.20
CA GLY A 80 27.94 9.39 -15.23
C GLY A 80 27.21 9.27 -16.57
N GLY A 81 25.94 8.82 -16.56
CA GLY A 81 25.12 8.70 -17.77
C GLY A 81 24.73 10.02 -18.42
N VAL A 82 24.93 11.15 -17.73
CA VAL A 82 24.68 12.50 -18.25
C VAL A 82 25.99 13.29 -18.25
N GLU A 83 26.40 13.79 -19.41
CA GLU A 83 27.62 14.59 -19.54
C GLU A 83 27.54 15.86 -18.68
N GLY A 84 28.63 16.16 -17.97
CA GLY A 84 28.73 17.34 -17.12
C GLY A 84 28.07 17.21 -15.74
N LEU A 85 27.31 16.14 -15.48
CA LEU A 85 26.73 15.86 -14.16
C LEU A 85 27.58 14.83 -13.40
N SER A 86 27.65 15.01 -12.08
CA SER A 86 28.37 14.14 -11.16
C SER A 86 27.61 13.98 -9.85
N ARG A 87 28.10 13.13 -8.95
CA ARG A 87 27.52 12.96 -7.61
C ARG A 87 27.53 14.23 -6.75
N GLU A 88 28.34 15.22 -7.10
CA GLU A 88 28.45 16.49 -6.39
C GLU A 88 27.55 17.58 -6.98
N SER A 89 26.93 17.32 -8.13
CA SER A 89 26.04 18.27 -8.83
C SER A 89 24.73 18.54 -8.05
N GLU A 90 24.15 19.73 -8.26
CA GLU A 90 22.86 20.10 -7.65
C GLU A 90 21.72 19.24 -8.22
N GLU A 91 21.80 18.86 -9.49
CA GLU A 91 20.84 17.98 -10.16
C GLU A 91 20.82 16.58 -9.53
N HIS A 92 21.98 16.07 -9.11
CA HIS A 92 22.05 14.83 -8.35
C HIS A 92 21.32 14.95 -7.00
N LYS A 93 21.47 16.07 -6.30
CA LYS A 93 20.71 16.33 -5.05
C LYS A 93 19.20 16.37 -5.30
N HIS A 94 18.76 16.98 -6.40
CA HIS A 94 17.34 16.97 -6.78
C HIS A 94 16.83 15.56 -7.10
N ALA A 95 17.62 14.74 -7.78
CA ALA A 95 17.28 13.35 -8.06
C ALA A 95 17.20 12.50 -6.77
N ILE A 96 18.08 12.75 -5.79
CA ILE A 96 18.00 12.13 -4.46
C ILE A 96 16.68 12.48 -3.77
N VAL A 97 16.26 13.75 -3.83
CA VAL A 97 14.96 14.17 -3.25
C VAL A 97 13.81 13.43 -3.93
N GLY A 98 13.82 13.32 -5.26
CA GLY A 98 12.81 12.59 -6.01
C GLY A 98 12.72 11.11 -5.62
N ASP A 99 13.87 10.44 -5.47
CA ASP A 99 13.92 9.05 -5.02
C ASP A 99 13.42 8.89 -3.57
N THR A 100 13.87 9.75 -2.66
CA THR A 100 13.46 9.73 -1.25
C THR A 100 11.94 9.91 -1.08
N VAL A 101 11.32 10.76 -1.92
CA VAL A 101 9.86 10.94 -1.94
C VAL A 101 9.15 9.68 -2.43
N CYS A 102 9.76 8.93 -3.35
CA CYS A 102 9.13 7.78 -3.98
C CYS A 102 9.51 6.43 -3.38
N ASP A 103 10.49 6.35 -2.49
CA ASP A 103 10.80 5.15 -1.69
C ASP A 103 9.56 4.60 -0.95
N PRO A 104 8.80 5.41 -0.16
CA PRO A 104 7.59 4.89 0.47
C PRO A 104 6.52 4.49 -0.56
N LEU A 105 6.51 5.09 -1.75
CA LEU A 105 5.54 4.77 -2.79
C LEU A 105 5.83 3.41 -3.43
N LYS A 106 7.07 3.18 -3.89
CA LYS A 106 7.44 1.96 -4.63
C LYS A 106 7.63 0.75 -3.71
N ASP A 107 8.12 0.94 -2.49
CA ASP A 107 8.51 -0.16 -1.60
C ASP A 107 7.46 -0.46 -0.52
N THR A 108 6.55 0.48 -0.23
CA THR A 108 5.50 0.28 0.78
C THR A 108 4.11 0.32 0.15
N VAL A 109 3.70 1.43 -0.47
CA VAL A 109 2.33 1.62 -0.97
C VAL A 109 2.01 0.68 -2.14
N GLY A 110 2.82 0.68 -3.20
CA GLY A 110 2.55 -0.11 -4.40
C GLY A 110 2.36 -1.60 -4.11
N PRO A 111 3.35 -2.28 -3.47
CA PRO A 111 3.25 -3.70 -3.15
C PRO A 111 2.13 -4.03 -2.14
N SER A 112 1.86 -3.14 -1.17
CA SER A 112 0.84 -3.40 -0.15
C SER A 112 -0.58 -3.35 -0.69
N LEU A 113 -0.86 -2.55 -1.71
CA LEU A 113 -2.18 -2.45 -2.33
C LEU A 113 -2.63 -3.77 -2.99
N ASP A 114 -1.72 -4.50 -3.63
CA ASP A 114 -2.02 -5.83 -4.22
C ASP A 114 -2.38 -6.85 -3.12
N ILE A 115 -1.60 -6.87 -2.04
CA ILE A 115 -1.85 -7.74 -0.89
C ILE A 115 -3.18 -7.39 -0.21
N LEU A 116 -3.47 -6.09 -0.04
CA LEU A 116 -4.71 -5.60 0.55
C LEU A 116 -5.93 -6.15 -0.19
N ILE A 117 -5.95 -6.05 -1.53
CA ILE A 117 -7.06 -6.54 -2.35
C ILE A 117 -7.20 -8.04 -2.29
N LYS A 118 -6.08 -8.77 -2.37
CA LYS A 118 -6.11 -10.24 -2.31
C LYS A 118 -6.69 -10.72 -0.98
N ILE A 119 -6.27 -10.13 0.14
CA ILE A 119 -6.81 -10.45 1.46
C ILE A 119 -8.30 -10.10 1.53
N MET A 120 -8.68 -8.88 1.13
CA MET A 120 -10.09 -8.46 1.13
C MET A 120 -10.96 -9.39 0.28
N SER A 121 -10.47 -9.82 -0.88
CA SER A 121 -11.17 -10.72 -1.80
C SER A 121 -11.34 -12.12 -1.21
N VAL A 122 -10.29 -12.68 -0.62
CA VAL A 122 -10.36 -14.02 0.02
C VAL A 122 -11.29 -13.99 1.23
N VAL A 123 -11.19 -12.97 2.08
CA VAL A 123 -12.09 -12.81 3.24
C VAL A 123 -13.54 -12.68 2.77
N SER A 124 -13.80 -11.86 1.75
CA SER A 124 -15.14 -11.67 1.20
C SER A 124 -15.70 -12.95 0.57
N LEU A 125 -14.85 -13.74 -0.10
CA LEU A 125 -15.24 -15.03 -0.69
C LEU A 125 -15.66 -16.03 0.38
N VAL A 126 -14.85 -16.18 1.43
CA VAL A 126 -15.13 -17.10 2.55
C VAL A 126 -16.41 -16.70 3.28
N MET A 127 -16.61 -15.41 3.51
CA MET A 127 -17.75 -14.90 4.28
C MET A 127 -18.99 -14.62 3.44
N GLY A 128 -18.91 -14.69 2.11
CA GLY A 128 -20.01 -14.29 1.21
C GLY A 128 -21.32 -15.04 1.47
N ALA A 129 -21.26 -16.35 1.73
CA ALA A 129 -22.44 -17.14 2.08
C ALA A 129 -23.08 -16.71 3.41
N VAL A 130 -22.26 -16.26 4.37
CA VAL A 130 -22.74 -15.74 5.65
C VAL A 130 -23.47 -14.41 5.44
N PHE A 131 -22.86 -13.48 4.70
CA PHE A 131 -23.48 -12.17 4.42
C PHE A 131 -24.78 -12.29 3.64
N ALA A 132 -24.86 -13.25 2.72
CA ALA A 132 -26.08 -13.48 1.93
C ALA A 132 -27.29 -13.85 2.80
N ARG A 133 -27.06 -14.55 3.92
CA ARG A 133 -28.11 -14.96 4.85
C ARG A 133 -28.29 -14.02 6.04
N PHE A 134 -27.20 -13.44 6.54
CA PHE A 134 -27.15 -12.67 7.76
C PHE A 134 -26.57 -11.29 7.49
N ASN A 135 -27.39 -10.37 6.98
CA ASN A 135 -27.03 -8.97 6.85
C ASN A 135 -28.17 -8.06 7.36
N LEU A 136 -27.78 -6.93 7.95
CA LEU A 136 -28.69 -5.99 8.60
C LEU A 136 -29.65 -5.35 7.59
N LEU A 137 -29.16 -4.98 6.41
CA LEU A 137 -29.98 -4.37 5.36
C LEU A 137 -31.12 -5.29 4.89
N GLY A 138 -30.83 -6.56 4.65
CA GLY A 138 -31.83 -7.56 4.27
C GLY A 138 -32.82 -7.84 5.40
N TRP A 139 -32.36 -7.85 6.66
CA TRP A 139 -33.25 -7.96 7.81
C TRP A 139 -34.20 -6.76 7.93
N ILE A 140 -33.70 -5.53 7.78
CA ILE A 140 -34.53 -4.32 7.78
C ILE A 140 -35.55 -4.35 6.64
N GLN A 141 -35.14 -4.75 5.44
CA GLN A 141 -36.03 -4.88 4.29
C GLN A 141 -37.17 -5.87 4.56
N SER A 142 -36.88 -6.98 5.24
CA SER A 142 -37.90 -7.99 5.61
C SER A 142 -38.93 -7.51 6.63
N LEU A 143 -38.64 -6.44 7.39
CA LEU A 143 -39.59 -5.82 8.32
C LEU A 143 -40.50 -4.78 7.64
N LEU A 144 -40.06 -4.25 6.49
CA LEU A 144 -40.77 -3.22 5.74
C LEU A 144 -41.67 -3.79 4.63
N SER A 145 -41.43 -5.04 4.23
CA SER A 145 -42.23 -5.82 3.27
C SER A 145 -43.34 -6.60 3.97
#